data_AF-A0A1I7IDA2-F1
#
_entry.id   AF-A0A1I7IDA2-F1
#
_cell.length_a   1.000
_cell.length_b   1.000
_cell.length_c   1.000
_cell.angle_alpha   90.00
_cell.angle_beta   90.00
_cell.angle_gamma   90.00
#
_symmetry.space_group_name_H-M   'P 1'
#
loop_
_entity.id
_entity.type
_entity.pdbx_description
1 polymer ?
#
loop_
_entity_poly.entity_id
_entity_poly.type
_entity_poly.pdbx_seq_one_letter_code
_entity_poly.pdbx_strand_id
1 'polypeptide(L)'
;MLLVSLKSFACDCELPSSDIEEHWKRADQIFIGEVIESTSDKLYTASGLNFTYQTIRVAESLKGHFHPKFRLRTFEIPSPGSCELYFEVGKKYLIYANESYPILSAHLCSRTSSLEEVEESEIEALRRLTKYYGEEKRPTVVIEKTEAEQELEIARARIEELNNTKKWLFGTSLALVLLLLLSVFTGLRRKKDEVQHGT
;
A
#
# COMPACT_ATOMS: atom_id res chain seq x y z
N MET A 1 -2.27 35.63 38.08
CA MET A 1 -1.63 34.57 37.26
C MET A 1 -2.69 33.53 36.95
N LEU A 2 -3.15 33.44 35.71
CA LEU A 2 -4.04 32.37 35.27
C LEU A 2 -3.17 31.13 34.96
N LEU A 3 -3.36 30.07 35.75
CA LEU A 3 -2.80 28.74 35.47
C LEU A 3 -3.68 28.09 34.40
N VAL A 4 -3.27 28.17 33.14
CA VAL A 4 -3.92 27.43 32.07
C VAL A 4 -3.31 26.02 32.04
N SER A 5 -4.10 25.02 32.42
CA SER A 5 -3.71 23.61 32.29
C SER A 5 -3.70 23.23 30.82
N LEU A 6 -2.50 23.02 30.27
CA LEU A 6 -2.34 22.43 28.94
C LEU A 6 -2.58 20.92 29.09
N LYS A 7 -3.58 20.39 28.37
CA LYS A 7 -3.79 18.95 28.29
C LYS A 7 -2.59 18.32 27.58
N SER A 8 -1.72 17.66 28.34
CA SER A 8 -0.65 16.82 27.78
C SER A 8 -1.24 15.48 27.38
N PHE A 9 -1.09 15.11 26.11
CA PHE A 9 -1.35 13.74 25.66
C PHE A 9 -0.12 12.90 25.96
N ALA A 10 -0.11 12.27 27.14
CA ALA A 10 0.79 11.17 27.42
C ALA A 10 0.15 9.86 26.92
N CYS A 11 0.97 8.88 26.57
CA CYS A 11 0.46 7.54 26.28
C CYS A 11 -0.05 6.94 27.57
N ASP A 12 -1.37 6.83 27.68
CA ASP A 12 -2.00 6.12 28.79
C ASP A 12 -2.08 4.63 28.42
N CYS A 13 -0.89 4.01 28.43
CA CYS A 13 -0.78 2.59 28.25
C CYS A 13 -0.41 2.01 29.60
N GLU A 14 -1.42 1.47 30.28
CA GLU A 14 -1.19 0.48 31.32
C GLU A 14 -0.31 -0.61 30.68
N LEU A 15 0.74 -1.04 31.38
CA LEU A 15 1.71 -2.02 30.89
C LEU A 15 1.00 -3.12 30.10
N PRO A 16 1.53 -3.54 28.93
CA PRO A 16 0.83 -4.47 28.06
C PRO A 16 0.37 -5.69 28.86
N SER A 17 -0.89 -6.09 28.68
CA SER A 17 -1.52 -7.15 29.46
C SER A 17 -0.67 -8.42 29.39
N SER A 18 -0.68 -9.23 30.44
CA SER A 18 0.03 -10.52 30.46
C SER A 18 -0.56 -11.56 29.49
N ASP A 19 -1.68 -11.24 28.84
CA ASP A 19 -2.34 -12.11 27.87
C ASP A 19 -1.65 -12.02 26.50
N ILE A 20 -0.74 -12.96 26.26
CA ILE A 20 -0.02 -13.11 24.99
C ILE A 20 -0.99 -13.34 23.83
N GLU A 21 -2.08 -14.08 24.04
CA GLU A 21 -3.04 -14.42 22.97
C GLU A 21 -3.82 -13.18 22.52
N GLU A 22 -4.21 -12.31 23.45
CA GLU A 22 -4.86 -11.04 23.15
C GLU A 22 -3.97 -10.16 22.24
N HIS A 23 -2.70 -10.00 22.60
CA HIS A 23 -1.74 -9.25 21.80
C HIS A 23 -1.43 -9.95 20.48
N TRP A 24 -1.35 -11.28 20.48
CA TRP A 24 -1.18 -12.06 19.27
C TRP A 24 -2.32 -11.82 18.29
N LYS A 25 -3.58 -11.78 18.76
CA LYS A 25 -4.75 -11.53 17.91
C LYS A 25 -4.74 -10.15 17.28
N ARG A 26 -4.32 -9.12 18.04
CA ARG A 26 -4.31 -7.71 17.60
C ARG A 26 -3.19 -7.39 16.61
N ALA A 27 -2.00 -7.96 16.78
CA ALA A 27 -0.87 -7.67 15.92
C ALA A 27 -1.03 -8.29 14.53
N ASP A 28 -0.72 -7.56 13.47
CA ASP A 28 -0.78 -8.09 12.09
C ASP A 28 0.41 -9.01 11.80
N GLN A 29 1.60 -8.60 12.26
CA GLN A 29 2.83 -9.37 12.16
C GLN A 29 3.50 -9.52 13.52
N ILE A 30 4.05 -10.70 13.79
CA ILE A 30 4.86 -10.95 14.98
C ILE A 30 6.12 -11.67 14.55
N PHE A 31 7.28 -11.15 14.92
CA PHE A 31 8.54 -11.74 14.49
C PHE A 31 9.69 -11.37 15.41
N ILE A 32 10.73 -12.21 15.37
CA ILE A 32 12.02 -11.89 15.95
C ILE A 32 12.87 -11.26 14.84
N GLY A 33 13.40 -10.06 15.08
CA GLY A 33 14.15 -9.30 14.09
C GLY A 33 15.36 -8.59 14.66
N GLU A 34 16.35 -8.35 13.81
CA GLU A 34 17.55 -7.55 14.10
C GLU A 34 17.47 -6.21 13.37
N VAL A 35 17.69 -5.12 14.08
CA VAL A 35 17.70 -3.77 13.49
C VAL A 35 19.02 -3.58 12.75
N ILE A 36 18.95 -3.35 11.44
CA ILE A 36 20.17 -3.24 10.61
C ILE A 36 20.48 -1.80 10.21
N GLU A 37 19.47 -0.92 10.20
CA GLU A 37 19.63 0.47 9.77
C GLU A 37 18.59 1.36 10.47
N SER A 38 18.99 2.60 10.75
CA SER A 38 18.12 3.66 11.25
C SER A 38 18.50 4.97 10.59
N THR A 39 17.58 5.54 9.82
CA THR A 39 17.81 6.75 9.02
C THR A 39 16.70 7.75 9.31
N SER A 40 17.06 8.97 9.71
CA SER A 40 16.09 10.05 9.88
C SER A 40 15.95 10.87 8.60
N ASP A 41 14.71 11.16 8.22
CA ASP A 41 14.45 12.19 7.23
C ASP A 41 14.73 13.56 7.86
N LYS A 42 15.42 14.40 7.09
CA LYS A 42 15.64 15.81 7.43
C LYS A 42 14.49 16.69 6.94
N LEU A 43 13.58 16.12 6.16
CA LEU A 43 12.38 16.80 5.68
C LEU A 43 11.33 16.81 6.78
N TYR A 44 10.94 18.02 7.15
CA TYR A 44 9.81 18.23 8.02
C TYR A 44 8.54 18.24 7.17
N THR A 45 7.50 17.57 7.64
CA THR A 45 6.15 17.72 7.09
C THR A 45 5.67 19.17 7.24
N ALA A 46 4.58 19.52 6.56
CA ALA A 46 3.91 20.81 6.77
C ALA A 46 3.50 21.06 8.24
N SER A 47 3.37 20.00 9.04
CA SER A 47 3.10 20.05 10.48
C SER A 47 4.35 20.15 11.36
N GLY A 48 5.56 20.15 10.77
CA GLY A 48 6.82 20.21 11.51
C GLY A 48 7.28 18.87 12.09
N LEU A 49 6.68 17.75 11.67
CA LEU A 49 7.11 16.41 12.09
C LEU A 49 8.25 15.93 11.19
N ASN A 50 9.24 15.27 11.75
CA ASN A 50 10.23 14.50 10.99
C ASN A 50 10.02 13.00 11.25
N PHE A 51 10.49 12.17 10.33
CA PHE A 51 10.33 10.71 10.44
C PHE A 51 11.68 10.03 10.59
N THR A 52 11.71 8.96 11.38
CA THR A 52 12.82 8.02 11.42
C THR A 52 12.36 6.70 10.81
N TYR A 53 13.11 6.23 9.83
CA TYR A 53 12.91 4.94 9.20
C TYR A 53 13.89 3.93 9.78
N GLN A 54 13.37 2.81 10.28
CA GLN A 54 14.20 1.73 10.82
C GLN A 54 13.98 0.45 10.02
N THR A 55 15.07 -0.12 9.51
CA THR A 55 15.02 -1.37 8.75
C THR A 55 15.40 -2.54 9.65
N ILE A 56 14.54 -3.54 9.68
CA ILE A 56 14.66 -4.72 10.51
C ILE A 56 14.73 -5.96 9.64
N ARG A 57 15.75 -6.78 9.86
CA ARG A 57 15.91 -8.10 9.26
C ARG A 57 15.20 -9.14 10.10
N VAL A 58 14.18 -9.76 9.52
CA VAL A 58 13.39 -10.83 10.15
C VAL A 58 14.21 -12.11 10.24
N ALA A 59 14.49 -12.56 11.46
CA ALA A 59 15.17 -13.82 11.75
C ALA A 59 14.16 -14.98 11.79
N GLU A 60 13.09 -14.83 12.57
CA GLU A 60 12.03 -15.82 12.75
C GLU A 60 10.66 -15.14 12.63
N SER A 61 9.79 -15.69 11.79
CA SER A 61 8.39 -15.26 11.70
C SER A 61 7.56 -16.05 12.70
N LEU A 62 6.94 -15.34 13.63
CA LEU A 62 6.02 -15.93 14.60
C LEU A 62 4.57 -15.68 14.23
N LYS A 63 4.21 -14.69 13.41
CA LYS A 63 2.87 -14.46 12.84
C LYS A 63 3.01 -13.56 11.61
N GLY A 64 2.20 -13.81 10.58
CA GLY A 64 2.16 -13.00 9.36
C GLY A 64 2.86 -13.67 8.18
N HIS A 65 2.68 -13.10 6.99
CA HIS A 65 3.23 -13.65 5.76
C HIS A 65 4.58 -13.02 5.41
N PHE A 66 5.63 -13.84 5.40
CA PHE A 66 6.97 -13.42 5.01
C PHE A 66 7.40 -14.18 3.77
N HIS A 67 7.66 -13.44 2.70
CA HIS A 67 8.24 -14.06 1.52
C HIS A 67 9.67 -14.52 1.86
N PRO A 68 10.07 -15.77 1.55
CA PRO A 68 11.37 -16.30 1.96
C PRO A 68 12.57 -15.47 1.51
N LYS A 69 12.44 -14.77 0.37
CA LYS A 69 13.46 -13.88 -0.20
C LYS A 69 13.41 -12.44 0.31
N PHE A 70 12.31 -12.01 0.94
CA PHE A 70 12.11 -10.64 1.40
C PHE A 70 11.86 -10.63 2.92
N ARG A 71 12.97 -10.65 3.65
CA ARG A 71 12.99 -10.67 5.12
C ARG A 71 13.29 -9.29 5.73
N LEU A 72 13.09 -8.21 4.98
CA LEU A 72 13.24 -6.86 5.50
C LEU A 72 11.87 -6.27 5.80
N ARG A 73 11.82 -5.48 6.87
CA ARG A 73 10.67 -4.66 7.27
C ARG A 73 11.16 -3.26 7.57
N THR A 74 10.37 -2.27 7.16
CA THR A 74 10.65 -0.87 7.44
C THR A 74 9.58 -0.35 8.39
N PHE A 75 10.03 0.25 9.49
CA PHE A 75 9.20 0.96 10.44
C PHE A 75 9.37 2.44 10.23
N GLU A 76 8.26 3.18 10.26
CA GLU A 76 8.26 4.64 10.25
C GLU A 76 7.88 5.13 11.65
N ILE A 77 8.71 6.01 12.20
CA ILE A 77 8.55 6.54 13.54
C ILE A 77 8.48 8.06 13.44
N PRO A 78 7.30 8.69 13.64
CA PRO A 78 7.20 10.14 13.74
C PRO A 78 7.99 10.68 14.94
N SER A 79 8.57 11.85 14.75
CA SER A 79 9.24 12.63 15.79
C SER A 79 8.73 14.08 15.76
N PRO A 80 8.31 14.65 16.93
CA PRO A 80 8.16 13.98 18.22
C PRO A 80 7.05 12.91 18.20
N GLY A 81 7.41 11.69 18.59
CA GLY A 81 6.48 10.57 18.77
C GLY A 81 6.10 10.47 20.23
N SER A 82 4.83 10.19 20.50
CA SER A 82 4.34 10.04 21.88
C SER A 82 4.48 8.59 22.36
N CYS A 83 4.13 7.61 21.52
CA CYS A 83 3.99 6.20 21.94
C CYS A 83 4.79 5.22 21.08
N GLU A 84 5.56 5.72 20.13
CA GLU A 84 6.29 4.92 19.17
C GLU A 84 7.58 4.38 19.79
N LEU A 85 7.89 3.13 19.47
CA LEU A 85 9.12 2.48 19.93
C LEU A 85 10.28 2.83 19.00
N TYR A 86 11.38 3.27 19.59
CA TYR A 86 12.66 3.45 18.91
C TYR A 86 13.52 2.22 19.15
N PHE A 87 13.97 1.58 18.07
CA PHE A 87 14.85 0.43 18.15
C PHE A 87 16.33 0.84 18.08
N GLU A 88 17.19 0.08 18.75
CA GLU A 88 18.65 0.26 18.68
C GLU A 88 19.25 -0.57 17.55
N VAL A 89 20.08 0.06 16.72
CA VAL A 89 20.78 -0.63 15.61
C VAL A 89 21.70 -1.72 16.17
N GLY A 90 21.63 -2.91 15.57
CA GLY A 90 22.39 -4.11 15.96
C GLY A 90 21.74 -4.94 17.07
N LYS A 91 20.63 -4.47 17.66
CA LYS A 91 19.89 -5.22 18.68
C LYS A 91 18.78 -6.07 18.07
N LYS A 92 18.38 -7.10 18.82
CA LYS A 92 17.30 -8.01 18.45
C LYS A 92 16.08 -7.77 19.32
N TYR A 93 14.90 -7.88 18.71
CA TYR A 93 13.62 -7.62 19.36
C TYR A 93 12.62 -8.71 19.00
N LEU A 94 11.72 -9.02 19.94
CA LEU A 94 10.43 -9.62 19.63
C LEU A 94 9.48 -8.47 19.30
N ILE A 95 8.93 -8.45 18.09
CA ILE A 95 8.17 -7.30 17.58
C ILE A 95 6.74 -7.73 17.31
N TYR A 96 5.79 -7.02 17.91
CA TYR A 96 4.36 -7.06 17.63
C TYR A 96 4.02 -5.84 16.77
N ALA A 97 4.00 -6.02 15.46
CA ALA A 97 3.79 -4.96 14.50
C ALA A 97 2.34 -4.92 14.02
N ASN A 98 1.83 -3.70 13.84
CA ASN A 98 0.57 -3.46 13.15
C ASN A 98 0.86 -2.96 11.73
N GLU A 99 0.07 -3.40 10.76
CA GLU A 99 0.12 -2.95 9.39
C GLU A 99 -0.71 -1.69 9.23
N SER A 100 -0.06 -0.60 8.84
CA SER A 100 -0.68 0.53 8.18
C SER A 100 -0.09 0.62 6.78
N TYR A 101 -0.51 -0.28 5.89
CA TYR A 101 0.07 -0.48 4.57
C TYR A 101 0.39 0.86 3.87
N PRO A 102 1.63 1.06 3.34
CA PRO A 102 2.71 0.08 3.18
C PRO A 102 3.71 0.00 4.35
N ILE A 103 3.37 0.56 5.52
CA ILE A 103 4.32 0.84 6.61
C ILE A 103 3.94 0.05 7.86
N LEU A 104 4.95 -0.48 8.56
CA LEU A 104 4.74 -1.10 9.87
C LEU A 104 4.95 -0.09 10.98
N SER A 105 4.14 -0.19 12.02
CA SER A 105 4.36 0.53 13.28
C SER A 105 4.48 -0.44 14.45
N ALA A 106 5.26 -0.04 15.44
CA ALA A 106 5.31 -0.68 16.75
C ALA A 106 5.11 0.39 17.81
N HIS A 107 4.32 0.07 18.83
CA HIS A 107 3.96 0.99 19.89
C HIS A 107 4.45 0.47 21.23
N LEU A 108 4.79 1.36 22.16
CA LEU A 108 5.19 1.03 23.53
C LEU A 108 4.14 0.19 24.26
N CYS A 109 2.89 0.30 23.84
CA CYS A 109 1.73 -0.39 24.39
C CYS A 109 1.53 -1.80 23.81
N SER A 110 2.35 -2.16 22.83
CA SER A 110 2.45 -3.53 22.35
C SER A 110 3.39 -4.33 23.27
N ARG A 111 3.36 -5.66 23.16
CA ARG A 111 4.34 -6.53 23.83
C ARG A 111 5.71 -6.55 23.14
N THR A 112 6.03 -5.54 22.35
CA THR A 112 7.33 -5.42 21.68
C THR A 112 8.41 -5.10 22.70
N SER A 113 9.46 -5.90 22.76
CA SER A 113 10.57 -5.72 23.71
C SER A 113 11.89 -6.25 23.17
N SER A 114 12.99 -5.88 23.83
CA SER A 114 14.31 -6.44 23.56
C SER A 114 14.24 -7.95 23.72
N LEU A 115 14.81 -8.71 22.77
CA LEU A 115 14.79 -10.17 22.84
C LEU A 115 15.50 -10.70 24.09
N GLU A 116 16.46 -9.94 24.64
CA GLU A 116 17.17 -10.26 25.89
C GLU A 116 16.24 -10.26 27.12
N GLU A 117 15.10 -9.56 27.05
CA GLU A 117 14.11 -9.40 28.13
C GLU A 117 12.89 -10.30 27.94
N VAL A 118 12.80 -11.01 26.82
CA VAL A 118 11.67 -11.88 26.50
C VAL A 118 11.88 -13.25 27.15
N GLU A 119 10.89 -13.67 27.93
CA GLU A 119 10.85 -15.03 28.48
C GLU A 119 10.65 -16.05 27.35
N GLU A 120 11.42 -17.14 27.34
CA GLU A 120 11.30 -18.20 26.31
C GLU A 120 9.88 -18.80 26.25
N SER A 121 9.16 -18.79 27.39
CA SER A 121 7.77 -19.24 27.46
C SER A 121 6.82 -18.41 26.58
N GLU A 122 7.09 -17.13 26.37
CA GLU A 122 6.31 -16.28 25.46
C GLU A 122 6.55 -16.68 24.00
N ILE A 123 7.81 -16.91 23.62
CA ILE A 123 8.16 -17.33 22.27
C ILE A 123 7.49 -18.68 21.95
N GLU A 124 7.54 -19.63 22.88
CA GLU A 124 6.88 -20.93 22.74
C GLU A 124 5.35 -20.80 22.64
N ALA A 125 4.73 -19.91 23.41
CA ALA A 125 3.30 -19.62 23.32
C ALA A 125 2.92 -19.07 21.93
N LEU A 126 3.72 -18.13 21.40
CA LEU A 126 3.50 -17.56 20.06
C LEU A 126 3.63 -18.61 18.95
N ARG A 127 4.62 -19.51 19.04
CA ARG A 127 4.77 -20.63 18.09
C ARG A 127 3.54 -21.54 18.10
N ARG A 128 2.99 -21.84 19.28
CA ARG A 128 1.78 -22.65 19.43
C ARG A 128 0.55 -21.95 18.85
N LEU A 129 0.34 -20.68 19.18
CA LEU A 129 -0.76 -19.88 18.65
C LEU A 129 -0.74 -19.85 17.12
N THR A 130 0.43 -19.67 16.53
CA THR A 130 0.57 -19.62 15.07
C THR A 130 0.41 -20.96 14.40
N LYS A 131 0.83 -22.05 15.03
CA LYS A 131 0.52 -23.39 14.53
C LYS A 131 -0.99 -23.65 14.56
N TYR A 132 -1.67 -23.26 15.64
CA TYR A 132 -3.09 -23.49 15.82
C TYR A 132 -3.96 -22.64 14.88
N TYR A 133 -3.71 -21.34 14.82
CA TYR A 133 -4.52 -20.41 14.02
C TYR A 133 -4.01 -20.20 12.59
N GLY A 134 -2.72 -20.44 12.32
CA GLY A 134 -2.11 -20.26 10.99
C GLY A 134 -2.45 -21.35 9.99
N GLU A 135 -2.86 -22.55 10.45
CA GLU A 135 -3.35 -23.61 9.56
C GLU A 135 -4.81 -23.38 9.10
N GLU A 136 -5.66 -22.77 9.94
CA GLU A 136 -7.08 -22.53 9.63
C GLU A 136 -7.31 -21.35 8.66
N LYS A 137 -6.43 -20.34 8.68
CA LYS A 137 -6.44 -19.24 7.72
C LYS A 137 -5.25 -19.37 6.78
N ARG A 138 -5.29 -20.30 5.84
CA ARG A 138 -4.68 -20.00 4.53
C ARG A 138 -5.61 -18.97 3.89
N PRO A 139 -5.23 -17.69 3.77
CA PRO A 139 -5.95 -16.84 2.86
C PRO A 139 -5.79 -17.51 1.50
N THR A 140 -6.90 -17.85 0.84
CA THR A 140 -6.90 -17.92 -0.61
C THR A 140 -6.20 -16.65 -1.05
N VAL A 141 -5.02 -16.79 -1.66
CA VAL A 141 -4.26 -15.66 -2.17
C VAL A 141 -5.14 -15.01 -3.23
N VAL A 142 -6.00 -14.09 -2.82
CA VAL A 142 -6.51 -13.06 -3.70
C VAL A 142 -5.30 -12.17 -3.87
N ILE A 143 -4.55 -12.41 -4.94
CA ILE A 143 -3.55 -11.46 -5.39
C ILE A 143 -4.35 -10.20 -5.68
N GLU A 144 -4.46 -9.33 -4.70
CA GLU A 144 -4.90 -7.96 -4.91
C GLU A 144 -3.90 -7.40 -5.91
N LYS A 145 -4.38 -7.12 -7.13
CA LYS A 145 -3.54 -6.64 -8.23
C LYS A 145 -2.69 -5.51 -7.70
N THR A 146 -1.40 -5.59 -7.93
CA THR A 146 -0.49 -4.53 -7.50
C THR A 146 -0.94 -3.19 -8.10
N GLU A 147 -0.68 -2.09 -7.40
CA GLU A 147 -1.03 -0.74 -7.86
C GLU A 147 -0.53 -0.50 -9.30
N ALA A 148 0.66 -1.03 -9.63
CA ALA A 148 1.23 -1.02 -10.96
C ALA A 148 0.43 -1.85 -12.00
N GLU A 149 -0.14 -3.00 -11.63
CA GLU A 149 -1.00 -3.79 -12.52
C GLU A 149 -2.34 -3.10 -12.76
N GLN A 150 -2.88 -2.42 -11.75
CA GLN A 150 -4.11 -1.66 -11.85
C GLN A 150 -3.92 -0.41 -12.73
N GLU A 151 -2.81 0.31 -12.56
CA GLU A 151 -2.42 1.42 -13.45
C GLU A 151 -2.20 0.95 -14.89
N LEU A 152 -1.56 -0.21 -15.09
CA LEU A 152 -1.34 -0.79 -16.42
C LEU A 152 -2.66 -1.17 -17.11
N GLU A 153 -3.63 -1.71 -16.36
CA GLU A 153 -4.95 -2.06 -16.89
C GLU A 153 -5.77 -0.82 -17.27
N ILE A 154 -5.76 0.22 -16.43
CA ILE A 154 -6.40 1.51 -16.73
C ILE A 154 -5.75 2.16 -17.96
N ALA A 155 -4.42 2.12 -18.07
CA ALA A 155 -3.70 2.65 -19.22
C ALA A 155 -4.07 1.91 -20.52
N ARG A 156 -4.16 0.58 -20.48
CA ARG A 156 -4.59 -0.24 -21.64
C ARG A 156 -6.02 0.08 -22.06
N ALA A 157 -6.95 0.17 -21.11
CA ALA A 157 -8.34 0.52 -21.40
C ALA A 157 -8.45 1.90 -22.08
N ARG A 158 -7.69 2.90 -21.61
CA ARG A 158 -7.64 4.24 -22.23
C ARG A 158 -7.09 4.20 -23.67
N ILE A 159 -6.06 3.41 -23.93
CA ILE A 159 -5.47 3.27 -25.27
C ILE A 159 -6.48 2.61 -26.22
N GLU A 160 -7.22 1.62 -25.75
CA GLU A 160 -8.25 0.95 -26.53
C GLU A 160 -9.42 1.88 -26.87
N GLU A 161 -9.87 2.69 -25.91
CA GLU A 161 -10.88 3.72 -26.11
C GLU A 161 -10.43 4.74 -27.17
N LEU A 162 -9.20 5.28 -27.04
CA LEU A 162 -8.61 6.21 -28.01
C LEU A 162 -8.53 5.63 -29.42
N ASN A 163 -8.14 4.35 -29.54
CA ASN A 163 -8.08 3.67 -30.83
C ASN A 163 -9.48 3.49 -31.45
N ASN A 164 -10.50 3.21 -30.64
CA ASN A 164 -11.86 3.08 -31.13
C ASN A 164 -12.44 4.42 -31.59
N THR A 165 -12.22 5.49 -30.82
CA THR A 165 -12.60 6.86 -31.20
C THR A 165 -11.91 7.28 -32.50
N LYS A 166 -10.61 6.99 -32.65
CA LYS A 166 -9.85 7.28 -33.86
C LYS A 166 -10.40 6.54 -35.08
N LYS A 167 -10.70 5.23 -34.94
CA LYS A 167 -11.33 4.44 -36.02
C LYS A 167 -12.68 5.01 -36.44
N TRP A 168 -13.51 5.40 -35.48
CA TRP A 168 -14.81 6.01 -35.77
C TRP A 168 -14.68 7.35 -36.50
N LEU A 169 -13.74 8.21 -36.08
CA LEU A 169 -13.45 9.49 -36.76
C LEU A 169 -12.97 9.31 -38.21
N PHE A 170 -12.10 8.32 -38.47
CA PHE A 170 -11.69 8.02 -39.83
C PHE A 170 -12.86 7.48 -40.68
N GLY A 171 -13.71 6.64 -40.10
CA GLY A 171 -14.91 6.12 -40.78
C GLY A 171 -15.90 7.22 -41.18
N THR A 172 -16.18 8.15 -40.26
CA THR A 172 -17.09 9.28 -40.54
C THR A 172 -16.51 10.26 -41.54
N SER A 173 -15.21 10.55 -41.46
CA SER A 173 -14.51 11.38 -42.44
C SER A 173 -14.56 10.79 -43.85
N LEU A 174 -14.31 9.48 -43.99
CA LEU A 174 -14.36 8.79 -45.29
C LEU A 174 -15.78 8.82 -45.89
N ALA A 175 -16.80 8.60 -45.07
CA ALA A 175 -18.20 8.63 -45.52
C ALA A 175 -18.62 10.02 -46.03
N LEU A 176 -18.19 11.09 -45.35
CA LEU A 176 -18.45 12.47 -45.79
C LEU A 176 -17.79 12.78 -47.13
N VAL A 177 -16.54 12.34 -47.34
CA VAL A 177 -15.84 12.51 -48.63
C VAL A 177 -16.58 11.77 -49.75
N LEU A 178 -17.04 10.54 -49.51
CA LEU A 178 -17.84 9.77 -50.47
C LEU A 178 -19.16 10.47 -50.83
N LEU A 179 -19.87 11.03 -49.85
CA LEU A 179 -21.11 11.79 -50.09
C LEU A 179 -20.87 13.04 -50.93
N LEU A 180 -19.77 13.76 -50.68
CA LEU A 180 -19.38 14.92 -51.49
C LEU A 180 -19.05 14.53 -52.93
N LEU A 181 -18.36 13.41 -53.14
CA LEU A 181 -18.07 12.92 -54.49
C LEU A 181 -19.34 12.52 -55.25
N LEU A 182 -20.29 11.87 -54.56
CA LEU A 182 -21.59 11.50 -55.14
C LEU A 182 -22.47 12.72 -55.45
N SER A 183 -22.44 13.76 -54.61
CA SER A 183 -23.21 14.99 -54.88
C SER A 183 -22.65 15.76 -56.08
N VAL A 184 -21.33 15.84 -56.23
CA VAL A 184 -20.67 16.42 -57.41
C VAL A 184 -21.01 15.61 -58.66
N PHE A 185 -20.94 14.27 -58.60
CA PHE A 185 -21.22 13.41 -59.74
C PHE A 185 -22.69 13.47 -60.20
N THR A 186 -23.63 13.50 -59.26
CA THR A 186 -25.07 13.66 -59.57
C THR A 186 -25.39 15.06 -60.11
N GLY A 187 -24.74 16.11 -59.61
CA GLY A 187 -24.82 17.47 -60.15
C GLY A 187 -24.29 17.58 -61.58
N LEU A 188 -23.16 16.93 -61.88
CA LEU A 188 -22.59 16.88 -63.22
C LEU A 188 -23.49 16.10 -64.20
N ARG A 189 -24.14 15.01 -63.76
CA ARG A 189 -25.12 14.28 -64.57
C ARG A 189 -26.36 15.12 -64.88
N ARG A 190 -26.97 15.76 -63.87
CA ARG A 190 -28.12 16.66 -64.08
C ARG A 190 -27.83 17.76 -65.09
N LYS A 191 -26.65 18.39 -64.99
CA LYS A 191 -26.23 19.44 -65.93
C LYS A 191 -26.05 18.91 -67.36
N LYS A 192 -25.67 17.64 -67.52
CA LYS A 192 -25.57 16.98 -68.84
C LYS A 192 -26.94 16.65 -69.43
N ASP A 193 -27.88 16.19 -68.59
CA ASP A 193 -29.24 15.85 -69.02
C ASP A 193 -30.06 17.11 -69.42
N GLU A 194 -29.88 18.23 -68.71
CA GLU A 194 -30.48 19.53 -69.10
C GLU A 194 -30.00 20.03 -70.48
N VAL A 195 -28.74 19.74 -70.84
CA VAL A 195 -28.17 20.10 -72.15
C VAL A 195 -28.68 19.16 -73.27
N GLN A 196 -29.17 17.96 -72.95
CA GLN A 196 -29.70 16.99 -73.92
C GLN A 196 -31.22 17.06 -74.14
N HIS A 197 -31.98 17.77 -73.31
CA HIS A 197 -33.44 17.97 -73.49
C HIS A 197 -33.84 19.44 -73.71
N GLY A 198 -32.86 20.34 -73.81
CA GLY A 198 -33.05 21.74 -74.20
C GLY A 198 -32.62 22.02 -75.63
N THR A 199 -33.27 21.38 -76.61
CA THR A 199 -33.32 21.78 -78.04
C THR A 199 -34.63 21.34 -78.63
#